data_AF-K6WQK2-F1
#
_entry.id   AF-K6WQK2-F1
#
_cell.length_a   1.000
_cell.length_b   1.000
_cell.length_c   1.000
_cell.angle_alpha   90.00
_cell.angle_beta   90.00
_cell.angle_gamma   90.00
#
_symmetry.space_group_name_H-M   'P 1'
#
loop_
_entity.id
_entity.type
_entity.pdbx_description
1 polymer ?
#
loop_
_entity_poly.entity_id
_entity_poly.type
_entity_poly.pdbx_seq_one_letter_code
_entity_poly.pdbx_strand_id
1 'polypeptide(L)'
;MEWVSGLVVDRRVVLGAALALPTLAVAPRPATAQVPRPQIRPRSEWATGRPPKKRPTREDVRFLLVHHTQTPNTERPASIPGRLRGMYDFHTREKDWPDLAYNFLVDPFGRIWEGRAGSLAGPVRGDATGGSQGFAQLCCFIGDHRATPPTREAMAAMTSLLAWLTVRDGVDLSEGRTVRFVSRGSNRWPRGKTVTTDPVAAHRDMSRTDCPGDALYPLVRSQLLPGARRLAAGAPARPTGASTDAATPTAAATATAATATATSTAAATATGSATTPPVTATSPPASAATTATSLAAAAAEPTSAAATTPAPSESGFTTQDALPILGVAGVAGGAALAAHLLRRS
;
A
#
# COMPACT_ATOMS: atom_id res chain seq x y z
N MET A 1 5.86 -3.48 -109.97
CA MET A 1 7.23 -4.01 -110.16
C MET A 1 8.10 -3.22 -109.19
N GLU A 2 8.22 -3.66 -107.94
CA GLU A 2 9.16 -4.72 -107.50
C GLU A 2 10.62 -4.23 -107.70
N TRP A 3 11.52 -4.34 -106.73
CA TRP A 3 11.75 -5.48 -105.84
C TRP A 3 12.09 -5.07 -104.39
N VAL A 4 11.85 -5.98 -103.44
CA VAL A 4 12.25 -5.83 -102.03
C VAL A 4 13.54 -6.63 -101.79
N SER A 5 14.61 -5.94 -101.37
CA SER A 5 15.81 -6.59 -100.82
C SER A 5 15.65 -6.75 -99.31
N GLY A 6 15.67 -7.99 -98.82
CA GLY A 6 15.53 -8.28 -97.40
C GLY A 6 16.76 -7.88 -96.58
N LEU A 7 16.53 -7.24 -95.42
CA LEU A 7 17.56 -6.99 -94.41
C LEU A 7 17.24 -7.78 -93.14
N VAL A 8 18.22 -8.57 -92.68
CA VAL A 8 18.15 -9.33 -91.43
C VAL A 8 18.29 -8.39 -90.24
N VAL A 9 17.42 -8.51 -89.23
CA VAL A 9 17.60 -7.84 -87.93
C VAL A 9 17.53 -8.86 -86.79
N ASP A 10 18.72 -9.17 -86.31
CA ASP A 10 19.12 -9.58 -84.95
C ASP A 10 18.00 -9.79 -83.90
N ARG A 11 17.85 -11.04 -83.41
CA ARG A 11 16.95 -11.40 -82.29
C ARG A 11 17.57 -10.99 -80.95
N ARG A 12 17.55 -9.69 -80.67
CA ARG A 12 18.06 -9.14 -79.41
C ARG A 12 17.33 -9.72 -78.19
N VAL A 13 18.13 -9.97 -77.16
CA VAL A 13 17.75 -10.54 -75.86
C VAL A 13 16.64 -9.72 -75.19
N VAL A 14 15.52 -10.36 -74.87
CA VAL A 14 14.52 -9.80 -73.95
C VAL A 14 14.94 -10.16 -72.52
N LEU A 15 15.61 -9.21 -71.84
CA LEU A 15 15.91 -9.34 -70.42
C LEU A 15 14.61 -9.16 -69.62
N GLY A 16 13.98 -10.27 -69.24
CA GLY A 16 12.82 -10.26 -68.33
C GLY A 16 13.25 -9.93 -66.91
N ALA A 17 13.25 -8.64 -66.54
CA ALA A 17 13.51 -8.21 -65.17
C ALA A 17 12.33 -8.58 -64.26
N ALA A 18 12.40 -9.77 -63.64
CA ALA A 18 11.44 -10.19 -62.63
C ALA A 18 11.61 -9.34 -61.36
N LEU A 19 10.70 -8.38 -61.15
CA LEU A 19 10.59 -7.62 -59.91
C LEU A 19 10.11 -8.52 -58.77
N ALA A 20 11.06 -9.08 -58.02
CA ALA A 20 10.77 -9.75 -56.76
C ALA A 20 10.29 -8.70 -55.73
N LEU A 21 8.98 -8.60 -55.54
CA LEU A 21 8.39 -7.81 -54.46
C LEU A 21 8.79 -8.41 -53.11
N PRO A 22 9.45 -7.67 -52.21
CA PRO A 22 9.76 -8.19 -50.88
C PRO A 22 8.46 -8.33 -50.10
N THR A 23 8.06 -9.57 -49.80
CA THR A 23 7.06 -9.83 -48.76
C THR A 23 7.61 -9.33 -47.43
N LEU A 24 7.15 -8.14 -47.02
CA LEU A 24 7.33 -7.63 -45.67
C LEU A 24 6.72 -8.64 -44.69
N ALA A 25 7.59 -9.43 -44.06
CA ALA A 25 7.20 -10.28 -42.96
C ALA A 25 6.66 -9.39 -41.84
N VAL A 26 5.34 -9.34 -41.69
CA VAL A 26 4.70 -8.69 -40.53
C VAL A 26 5.12 -9.51 -39.31
N ALA A 27 6.12 -9.02 -38.59
CA ALA A 27 6.56 -9.61 -37.34
C ALA A 27 5.33 -9.73 -36.42
N PRO A 28 5.06 -10.91 -35.82
CA PRO A 28 3.91 -11.07 -34.95
C PRO A 28 4.01 -10.04 -33.83
N ARG A 29 2.97 -9.22 -33.69
CA ARG A 29 2.84 -8.28 -32.57
C ARG A 29 3.06 -9.09 -31.28
N PRO A 30 4.01 -8.72 -30.41
CA PRO A 30 4.22 -9.48 -29.18
C PRO A 30 2.89 -9.56 -28.44
N ALA A 31 2.49 -10.79 -28.10
CA ALA A 31 1.30 -11.00 -27.29
C ALA A 31 1.44 -10.14 -26.04
N THR A 32 0.41 -9.32 -25.75
CA THR A 32 0.42 -8.44 -24.57
C THR A 32 0.69 -9.31 -23.36
N ALA A 33 1.83 -9.09 -22.70
CA ALA A 33 2.22 -9.86 -21.52
C ALA A 33 1.13 -9.68 -20.45
N GLN A 34 0.28 -10.70 -20.31
CA GLN A 34 -0.85 -10.61 -19.42
C GLN A 34 -0.34 -10.80 -17.99
N VAL A 35 -0.10 -9.67 -17.30
CA VAL A 35 0.29 -9.69 -15.89
C VAL A 35 -0.77 -10.49 -15.13
N PRO A 36 -0.41 -11.64 -14.52
CA PRO A 36 -1.37 -12.46 -13.83
C PRO A 36 -1.94 -11.68 -12.65
N ARG A 37 -3.27 -11.73 -12.48
CA ARG A 37 -3.90 -11.17 -11.29
C ARG A 37 -3.30 -11.85 -10.06
N PRO A 38 -2.67 -11.11 -9.12
CA PRO A 38 -2.12 -11.71 -7.92
C PRO A 38 -3.26 -12.23 -7.02
N GLN A 39 -2.93 -13.10 -6.06
CA GLN A 39 -3.92 -13.59 -5.11
C GLN A 39 -4.40 -12.44 -4.20
N ILE A 40 -5.61 -11.96 -4.47
CA ILE A 40 -6.27 -10.92 -3.67
C ILE A 40 -7.42 -11.58 -2.89
N ARG A 41 -7.33 -11.50 -1.56
CA ARG A 41 -8.35 -11.98 -0.62
C ARG A 41 -9.58 -11.07 -0.72
N PRO A 42 -10.76 -11.59 -1.13
CA PRO A 42 -11.97 -10.79 -1.29
C PRO A 42 -12.52 -10.30 0.06
N ARG A 43 -13.42 -9.32 0.02
CA ARG A 43 -14.10 -8.83 1.23
C ARG A 43 -14.81 -9.90 2.06
N SER A 44 -15.25 -11.01 1.46
CA SER A 44 -15.88 -12.12 2.20
C SER A 44 -14.97 -12.77 3.25
N GLU A 45 -13.64 -12.62 3.16
CA GLU A 45 -12.71 -13.13 4.18
C GLU A 45 -12.59 -12.25 5.44
N TRP A 46 -13.05 -10.98 5.40
CA TRP A 46 -12.84 -10.04 6.51
C TRP A 46 -14.03 -9.16 6.87
N ALA A 47 -14.86 -8.77 5.90
CA ALA A 47 -15.89 -7.73 6.00
C ALA A 47 -17.29 -8.24 6.38
N THR A 48 -17.42 -9.41 7.00
CA THR A 48 -18.71 -9.92 7.49
C THR A 48 -19.37 -8.89 8.44
N GLY A 49 -20.64 -8.59 8.18
CA GLY A 49 -21.39 -7.54 8.88
C GLY A 49 -21.00 -6.10 8.53
N ARG A 50 -20.15 -5.87 7.52
CA ARG A 50 -19.63 -4.55 7.12
C ARG A 50 -19.87 -4.27 5.62
N PRO A 51 -21.14 -4.08 5.20
CA PRO A 51 -21.49 -3.71 3.84
C PRO A 51 -21.15 -2.23 3.58
N PRO A 52 -20.81 -1.82 2.34
CA PRO A 52 -20.64 -0.41 2.02
C PRO A 52 -21.94 0.38 2.29
N LYS A 53 -21.82 1.55 2.90
CA LYS A 53 -22.94 2.44 3.29
C LYS A 53 -23.60 3.14 2.08
N LYS A 54 -22.88 3.27 0.97
CA LYS A 54 -23.35 3.86 -0.30
C LYS A 54 -22.86 2.97 -1.46
N ARG A 55 -23.54 2.99 -2.61
CA ARG A 55 -23.10 2.23 -3.80
C ARG A 55 -21.72 2.73 -4.27
N PRO A 56 -20.77 1.85 -4.63
CA PRO A 56 -19.48 2.27 -5.18
C PRO A 56 -19.65 3.10 -6.46
N THR A 57 -18.98 4.24 -6.53
CA THR A 57 -18.90 5.07 -7.75
C THR A 57 -17.68 4.64 -8.56
N ARG A 58 -17.83 4.41 -9.86
CA ARG A 58 -16.69 4.18 -10.77
C ARG A 58 -15.81 5.44 -10.88
N GLU A 59 -14.55 5.25 -11.24
CA GLU A 59 -13.62 6.37 -11.45
C GLU A 59 -12.76 6.25 -12.72
N ASP A 60 -12.24 7.40 -13.16
CA ASP A 60 -11.36 7.56 -14.32
C ASP A 60 -9.91 7.46 -13.84
N VAL A 61 -9.40 6.23 -13.64
CA VAL A 61 -8.06 6.00 -13.09
C VAL A 61 -7.00 6.48 -14.07
N ARG A 62 -6.11 7.35 -13.57
CA ARG A 62 -4.97 7.89 -14.33
C ARG A 62 -3.63 7.50 -13.74
N PHE A 63 -3.60 7.19 -12.44
CA PHE A 63 -2.40 6.79 -11.70
C PHE A 63 -2.75 5.92 -10.50
N LEU A 64 -1.75 5.33 -9.85
CA LEU A 64 -1.91 4.53 -8.63
C LEU A 64 -1.31 5.32 -7.45
N LEU A 65 -2.03 5.38 -6.32
CA LEU A 65 -1.62 6.16 -5.15
C LEU A 65 -1.25 5.25 -3.97
N VAL A 66 -0.02 5.39 -3.48
CA VAL A 66 0.56 4.55 -2.41
C VAL A 66 0.40 5.21 -1.05
N HIS A 67 -0.14 4.43 -0.10
CA HIS A 67 -0.40 4.82 1.27
C HIS A 67 0.27 3.89 2.29
N HIS A 68 0.30 4.32 3.54
CA HIS A 68 0.33 3.43 4.69
C HIS A 68 -0.93 3.64 5.55
N THR A 69 -1.22 2.71 6.46
CA THR A 69 -2.31 2.87 7.45
C THR A 69 -1.88 3.63 8.69
N GLN A 70 -0.56 3.81 8.90
CA GLN A 70 0.05 4.38 10.11
C GLN A 70 -0.31 3.61 11.40
N THR A 71 -0.69 2.34 11.26
CA THR A 71 -1.03 1.47 12.41
C THR A 71 0.22 0.73 12.90
N PRO A 72 0.36 0.41 14.20
CA PRO A 72 1.56 -0.23 14.74
C PRO A 72 1.99 -1.50 13.99
N ASN A 73 3.32 -1.67 13.81
CA ASN A 73 3.93 -2.83 13.14
C ASN A 73 4.00 -4.07 14.06
N THR A 74 2.92 -4.36 14.79
CA THR A 74 2.81 -5.45 15.78
C THR A 74 1.77 -6.51 15.41
N GLU A 75 1.20 -6.42 14.21
CA GLU A 75 0.22 -7.36 13.68
C GLU A 75 0.76 -8.79 13.59
N ARG A 76 -0.16 -9.76 13.73
CA ARG A 76 0.07 -11.18 13.46
C ARG A 76 -0.75 -11.60 12.23
N PRO A 77 -0.40 -12.69 11.52
CA PRO A 77 -1.15 -13.10 10.33
C PRO A 77 -2.66 -13.28 10.58
N ALA A 78 -3.04 -13.73 11.78
CA ALA A 78 -4.44 -13.92 12.17
C ALA A 78 -5.19 -12.62 12.56
N SER A 79 -4.50 -11.54 12.94
CA SER A 79 -5.16 -10.30 13.39
C SER A 79 -5.54 -9.35 12.24
N ILE A 80 -4.94 -9.50 11.05
CA ILE A 80 -5.19 -8.62 9.89
C ILE A 80 -6.68 -8.48 9.51
N PRO A 81 -7.53 -9.53 9.47
CA PRO A 81 -8.96 -9.36 9.26
C PRO A 81 -9.62 -8.47 10.33
N GLY A 82 -9.16 -8.54 11.58
CA GLY A 82 -9.57 -7.64 12.65
C GLY A 82 -9.12 -6.19 12.42
N ARG A 83 -7.87 -5.99 11.99
CA ARG A 83 -7.33 -4.67 11.62
C ARG A 83 -8.13 -4.02 10.49
N LEU A 84 -8.46 -4.78 9.44
CA LEU A 84 -9.32 -4.32 8.32
C LEU A 84 -10.71 -3.91 8.81
N ARG A 85 -11.33 -4.72 9.68
CA ARG A 85 -12.63 -4.41 10.30
C ARG A 85 -12.58 -3.12 11.13
N GLY A 86 -11.56 -2.94 11.97
CA GLY A 86 -11.37 -1.72 12.77
C GLY A 86 -11.21 -0.48 11.91
N MET A 87 -10.39 -0.53 10.84
CA MET A 87 -10.26 0.58 9.91
C MET A 87 -11.55 0.86 9.12
N TYR A 88 -12.35 -0.16 8.79
CA TYR A 88 -13.67 0.06 8.20
C TYR A 88 -14.60 0.77 9.19
N ASP A 89 -14.60 0.36 10.46
CA ASP A 89 -15.47 0.97 11.48
C ASP A 89 -15.08 2.43 11.72
N PHE A 90 -13.79 2.74 11.85
CA PHE A 90 -13.27 4.11 11.91
C PHE A 90 -13.71 4.94 10.68
N HIS A 91 -13.41 4.48 9.46
CA HIS A 91 -13.76 5.22 8.24
C HIS A 91 -15.27 5.44 8.08
N THR A 92 -16.11 4.46 8.44
CA THR A 92 -17.57 4.54 8.22
C THR A 92 -18.35 5.16 9.38
N ARG A 93 -17.75 5.33 10.55
CA ARG A 93 -18.41 5.93 11.74
C ARG A 93 -17.85 7.32 12.07
N GLU A 94 -16.54 7.49 12.00
CA GLU A 94 -15.85 8.71 12.45
C GLU A 94 -15.52 9.66 11.29
N LYS A 95 -15.31 9.12 10.08
CA LYS A 95 -15.05 9.93 8.86
C LYS A 95 -16.28 10.08 7.94
N ASP A 96 -17.42 9.46 8.26
CA ASP A 96 -18.63 9.32 7.41
C ASP A 96 -18.32 8.88 5.95
N TRP A 97 -17.25 8.11 5.76
CA TRP A 97 -16.92 7.57 4.45
C TRP A 97 -17.83 6.36 4.14
N PRO A 98 -18.22 6.16 2.87
CA PRO A 98 -19.15 5.09 2.51
C PRO A 98 -18.60 3.67 2.73
N ASP A 99 -17.28 3.51 2.86
CA ASP A 99 -16.61 2.22 3.05
C ASP A 99 -15.17 2.47 3.52
N LEU A 100 -14.40 1.41 3.74
CA LEU A 100 -12.94 1.48 3.88
C LEU A 100 -12.34 2.36 2.77
N ALA A 101 -11.42 3.27 3.15
CA ALA A 101 -10.94 4.35 2.29
C ALA A 101 -10.19 3.87 1.04
N TYR A 102 -9.39 2.82 1.19
CA TYR A 102 -8.45 2.31 0.19
C TYR A 102 -9.06 1.20 -0.66
N ASN A 103 -8.66 1.11 -1.92
CA ASN A 103 -9.12 0.06 -2.85
C ASN A 103 -8.51 -1.30 -2.51
N PHE A 104 -7.20 -1.29 -2.20
CA PHE A 104 -6.44 -2.48 -1.89
C PHE A 104 -5.52 -2.22 -0.70
N LEU A 105 -5.31 -3.27 0.10
CA LEU A 105 -4.37 -3.24 1.20
C LEU A 105 -3.39 -4.42 1.09
N VAL A 106 -2.13 -4.17 1.42
CA VAL A 106 -1.08 -5.18 1.48
C VAL A 106 -0.58 -5.26 2.92
N ASP A 107 -0.64 -6.45 3.51
CA ASP A 107 -0.18 -6.67 4.88
C ASP A 107 1.31 -7.04 4.96
N PRO A 108 1.92 -6.98 6.16
CA PRO A 108 3.35 -7.31 6.36
C PRO A 108 3.73 -8.75 5.98
N PHE A 109 2.77 -9.62 5.67
CA PHE A 109 2.97 -11.02 5.29
C PHE A 109 2.79 -11.23 3.77
N GLY A 110 2.73 -10.14 3.00
CA GLY A 110 2.59 -10.19 1.54
C GLY A 110 1.20 -10.57 1.04
N ARG A 111 0.17 -10.57 1.90
CA ARG A 111 -1.20 -10.88 1.46
C ARG A 111 -1.89 -9.59 1.01
N ILE A 112 -2.51 -9.65 -0.16
CA ILE A 112 -3.28 -8.54 -0.73
C ILE A 112 -4.76 -8.74 -0.39
N TRP A 113 -5.43 -7.68 0.02
CA TRP A 113 -6.82 -7.68 0.45
C TRP A 113 -7.63 -6.70 -0.41
N GLU A 114 -8.81 -7.11 -0.86
CA GLU A 114 -9.82 -6.18 -1.35
C GLU A 114 -10.26 -5.28 -0.20
N GLY A 115 -9.95 -3.99 -0.31
CA GLY A 115 -10.42 -2.96 0.59
C GLY A 115 -11.84 -2.57 0.23
N ARG A 116 -12.00 -1.43 -0.43
CA ARG A 116 -13.30 -0.90 -0.88
C ARG A 116 -14.07 -1.87 -1.78
N ALA A 117 -15.36 -2.07 -1.47
CA ALA A 117 -16.25 -2.95 -2.18
C ALA A 117 -16.32 -2.62 -3.68
N GLY A 118 -16.16 -3.64 -4.52
CA GLY A 118 -16.18 -3.50 -5.98
C GLY A 118 -14.80 -3.27 -6.59
N SER A 119 -13.75 -3.03 -5.79
CA SER A 119 -12.39 -2.84 -6.31
C SER A 119 -11.87 -4.07 -7.07
N LEU A 120 -12.34 -5.28 -6.76
CA LEU A 120 -12.02 -6.47 -7.56
C LEU A 120 -12.66 -6.50 -8.97
N ALA A 121 -13.81 -5.86 -9.15
CA ALA A 121 -14.56 -5.83 -10.40
C ALA A 121 -14.13 -4.69 -11.34
N GLY A 122 -13.40 -3.70 -10.82
CA GLY A 122 -12.87 -2.59 -11.59
C GLY A 122 -12.56 -1.37 -10.73
N PRO A 123 -12.22 -0.23 -11.36
CA PRO A 123 -11.90 1.00 -10.65
C PRO A 123 -13.13 1.60 -9.97
N VAL A 124 -13.02 1.80 -8.66
CA VAL A 124 -14.04 2.44 -7.82
C VAL A 124 -13.39 3.51 -6.94
N ARG A 125 -14.06 4.64 -6.78
CA ARG A 125 -13.52 5.81 -6.09
C ARG A 125 -13.22 5.52 -4.61
N GLY A 126 -11.95 5.68 -4.22
CA GLY A 126 -11.51 5.79 -2.83
C GLY A 126 -11.73 7.19 -2.23
N ASP A 127 -11.50 7.35 -0.91
CA ASP A 127 -11.71 8.65 -0.22
C ASP A 127 -10.41 9.31 0.26
N ALA A 128 -9.46 8.56 0.84
CA ALA A 128 -8.15 9.06 1.28
C ALA A 128 -7.23 9.40 0.10
N THR A 129 -7.59 10.42 -0.68
CA THR A 129 -7.07 10.68 -2.03
C THR A 129 -6.27 12.00 -2.12
N GLY A 130 -6.42 12.89 -1.14
CA GLY A 130 -5.69 14.16 -1.14
C GLY A 130 -5.97 15.05 -2.35
N GLY A 131 -7.23 15.21 -2.77
CA GLY A 131 -7.60 16.07 -3.90
C GLY A 131 -7.55 15.39 -5.27
N SER A 132 -7.08 14.14 -5.33
CA SER A 132 -7.12 13.29 -6.54
C SER A 132 -8.36 12.38 -6.62
N GLN A 133 -9.43 12.66 -5.83
CA GLN A 133 -10.65 11.85 -5.78
C GLN A 133 -11.11 11.48 -7.20
N GLY A 134 -11.31 10.21 -7.51
CA GLY A 134 -11.83 9.80 -8.82
C GLY A 134 -10.78 9.76 -9.93
N PHE A 135 -9.49 9.86 -9.62
CA PHE A 135 -8.38 9.76 -10.57
C PHE A 135 -7.32 8.70 -10.22
N ALA A 136 -7.45 8.00 -9.08
CA ALA A 136 -6.43 7.06 -8.61
C ALA A 136 -6.97 5.92 -7.76
N GLN A 137 -6.49 4.70 -8.03
CA GLN A 137 -6.68 3.55 -7.15
C GLN A 137 -5.71 3.61 -5.97
N LEU A 138 -6.26 3.50 -4.76
CA LEU A 138 -5.54 3.60 -3.50
C LEU A 138 -5.00 2.24 -3.06
N CYS A 139 -3.68 2.10 -3.04
CA CYS A 139 -2.97 0.90 -2.63
C CYS A 139 -2.21 1.17 -1.33
N CYS A 140 -2.61 0.53 -0.23
CA CYS A 140 -2.17 0.89 1.11
C CYS A 140 -1.39 -0.24 1.80
N PHE A 141 -0.22 0.06 2.36
CA PHE A 141 0.49 -0.86 3.24
C PHE A 141 -0.12 -0.82 4.65
N ILE A 142 -0.42 -1.99 5.24
CA ILE A 142 -0.82 -2.07 6.65
C ILE A 142 0.43 -2.01 7.52
N GLY A 143 0.65 -0.86 8.16
CA GLY A 143 1.81 -0.57 8.99
C GLY A 143 2.08 0.92 9.15
N ASP A 144 3.06 1.24 9.99
CA ASP A 144 3.69 2.55 10.11
C ASP A 144 5.07 2.48 9.45
N HIS A 145 5.23 3.20 8.35
CA HIS A 145 6.46 3.22 7.56
C HIS A 145 7.21 4.54 7.63
N ARG A 146 7.06 5.30 8.74
CA ARG A 146 7.88 6.48 9.01
C ARG A 146 9.34 6.11 9.19
N ALA A 147 9.64 5.24 10.16
CA ALA A 147 11.02 4.83 10.49
C ALA A 147 11.45 3.48 9.89
N THR A 148 10.51 2.61 9.50
CA THR A 148 10.81 1.24 9.06
C THR A 148 10.14 0.93 7.72
N PRO A 149 10.86 0.48 6.69
CA PRO A 149 10.26 0.14 5.40
C PRO A 149 9.30 -1.05 5.53
N PRO A 150 8.38 -1.28 4.57
CA PRO A 150 7.59 -2.50 4.54
C PRO A 150 8.47 -3.75 4.38
N THR A 151 7.95 -4.90 4.80
CA THR A 151 8.63 -6.19 4.62
C THR A 151 8.88 -6.50 3.14
N ARG A 152 9.84 -7.38 2.85
CA ARG A 152 10.19 -7.78 1.49
C ARG A 152 8.99 -8.39 0.76
N GLU A 153 8.21 -9.16 1.49
CA GLU A 153 6.98 -9.84 1.06
C GLU A 153 5.89 -8.83 0.74
N ALA A 154 5.70 -7.81 1.60
CA ALA A 154 4.77 -6.72 1.34
C ALA A 154 5.19 -5.89 0.12
N MET A 155 6.48 -5.56 -0.02
CA MET A 155 7.00 -4.83 -1.19
C MET A 155 6.80 -5.63 -2.49
N ALA A 156 7.04 -6.95 -2.48
CA ALA A 156 6.81 -7.82 -3.63
C ALA A 156 5.32 -7.94 -3.99
N ALA A 157 4.45 -8.10 -3.00
CA ALA A 157 3.00 -8.15 -3.18
C ALA A 157 2.43 -6.82 -3.72
N MET A 158 2.88 -5.68 -3.17
CA MET A 158 2.51 -4.35 -3.67
C MET A 158 3.00 -4.15 -5.12
N THR A 159 4.25 -4.51 -5.42
CA THR A 159 4.79 -4.40 -6.79
C THR A 159 3.95 -5.22 -7.80
N SER A 160 3.53 -6.42 -7.40
CA SER A 160 2.68 -7.30 -8.22
C SER A 160 1.25 -6.77 -8.39
N LEU A 161 0.67 -6.20 -7.32
CA LEU A 161 -0.62 -5.51 -7.36
C LEU A 161 -0.58 -4.32 -8.32
N LEU A 162 0.41 -3.44 -8.19
CA LEU A 162 0.56 -2.25 -9.04
C LEU A 162 0.72 -2.63 -10.51
N ALA A 163 1.51 -3.66 -10.83
CA ALA A 163 1.69 -4.17 -12.19
C ALA A 163 0.40 -4.74 -12.80
N TRP A 164 -0.42 -5.42 -12.00
CA TRP A 164 -1.71 -5.92 -12.46
C TRP A 164 -2.71 -4.79 -12.68
N LEU A 165 -2.75 -3.81 -11.77
CA LEU A 165 -3.63 -2.65 -11.87
C LEU A 165 -3.32 -1.79 -13.09
N THR A 166 -2.05 -1.64 -13.50
CA THR A 166 -1.72 -0.86 -14.69
C THR A 166 -2.21 -1.48 -15.98
N VAL A 167 -2.14 -2.80 -16.11
CA VAL A 167 -2.73 -3.53 -17.25
C VAL A 167 -4.26 -3.51 -17.18
N ARG A 168 -4.86 -3.63 -15.98
CA ARG A 168 -6.31 -3.63 -15.77
C ARG A 168 -6.95 -2.27 -16.09
N ASP A 169 -6.34 -1.18 -15.62
CA ASP A 169 -6.91 0.17 -15.63
C ASP A 169 -6.29 1.08 -16.71
N GLY A 170 -5.33 0.59 -17.50
CA GLY A 170 -4.72 1.35 -18.60
C GLY A 170 -3.70 2.41 -18.17
N VAL A 171 -3.09 2.28 -16.99
CA VAL A 171 -2.11 3.24 -16.47
C VAL A 171 -0.74 3.00 -17.13
N ASP A 172 -0.32 3.92 -18.00
CA ASP A 172 0.98 3.85 -18.68
C ASP A 172 2.16 4.04 -17.70
N LEU A 173 3.03 3.02 -17.61
CA LEU A 173 4.27 3.05 -16.80
C LEU A 173 5.54 3.30 -17.62
N SER A 174 5.46 3.74 -18.88
CA SER A 174 6.62 4.00 -19.72
C SER A 174 7.67 4.94 -19.07
N GLU A 175 8.92 4.84 -19.51
CA GLU A 175 10.02 5.63 -18.97
C GLU A 175 9.76 7.14 -19.16
N GLY A 176 9.93 7.93 -18.10
CA GLY A 176 9.64 9.37 -18.12
C GLY A 176 8.15 9.75 -18.19
N ARG A 177 7.23 8.78 -18.17
CA ARG A 177 5.78 9.07 -18.22
C ARG A 177 5.34 9.88 -17.00
N THR A 178 4.52 10.89 -17.25
CA THR A 178 3.81 11.65 -16.22
C THR A 178 2.30 11.64 -16.47
N VAL A 179 1.55 11.90 -15.41
CA VAL A 179 0.09 11.94 -15.37
C VAL A 179 -0.35 13.34 -14.95
N ARG A 180 -1.42 13.84 -15.58
CA ARG A 180 -2.03 15.14 -15.26
C ARG A 180 -3.50 15.02 -14.92
N PHE A 181 -3.91 15.71 -13.86
CA PHE A 181 -5.31 15.86 -13.46
C PHE A 181 -5.55 17.25 -12.87
N VAL A 182 -6.82 17.62 -12.73
CA VAL A 182 -7.23 18.87 -12.06
C VAL A 182 -7.63 18.53 -10.64
N SER A 183 -6.94 19.11 -9.65
CA SER A 183 -7.22 18.89 -8.23
C SER A 183 -8.67 19.25 -7.90
N ARG A 184 -9.34 18.36 -7.18
CA ARG A 184 -10.67 18.59 -6.58
C ARG A 184 -10.56 19.33 -5.22
N GLY A 185 -9.34 19.59 -4.76
CA GLY A 185 -9.02 20.35 -3.55
C GLY A 185 -8.36 19.47 -2.49
N SER A 186 -7.18 19.88 -2.03
CA SER A 186 -6.50 19.32 -0.87
C SER A 186 -5.79 20.41 -0.08
N ASN A 187 -5.26 20.05 1.10
CA ASN A 187 -4.43 20.94 1.90
C ASN A 187 -3.06 21.25 1.24
N ARG A 188 -2.73 20.67 0.07
CA ARG A 188 -1.54 20.95 -0.75
C ARG A 188 -1.88 21.59 -2.10
N TRP A 189 -2.93 21.11 -2.77
CA TRP A 189 -3.30 21.51 -4.12
C TRP A 189 -4.71 22.12 -4.13
N PRO A 190 -4.85 23.45 -4.28
CA PRO A 190 -6.16 24.11 -4.38
C PRO A 190 -7.04 23.52 -5.50
N ARG A 191 -8.36 23.59 -5.31
CA ARG A 191 -9.33 23.16 -6.32
C ARG A 191 -9.09 23.89 -7.65
N GLY A 192 -9.13 23.18 -8.77
CA GLY A 192 -8.85 23.75 -10.10
C GLY A 192 -7.36 23.80 -10.47
N LYS A 193 -6.43 23.58 -9.53
CA LYS A 193 -5.00 23.50 -9.85
C LYS A 193 -4.72 22.24 -10.70
N THR A 194 -4.06 22.41 -11.85
CA THR A 194 -3.45 21.27 -12.56
C THR A 194 -2.31 20.72 -11.72
N VAL A 195 -2.35 19.41 -11.45
CA VAL A 195 -1.29 18.63 -10.79
C VAL A 195 -0.64 17.72 -11.83
N THR A 196 0.69 17.60 -11.78
CA THR A 196 1.48 16.64 -12.57
C THR A 196 2.19 15.70 -11.61
N THR A 197 2.18 14.40 -11.89
CA THR A 197 2.76 13.37 -11.01
C THR A 197 3.26 12.15 -11.79
N ASP A 198 3.97 11.24 -11.12
CA ASP A 198 4.32 9.92 -11.66
C ASP A 198 3.06 9.03 -11.75
N PRO A 199 3.00 8.03 -12.66
CA PRO A 199 1.87 7.09 -12.74
C PRO A 199 1.75 6.14 -11.53
N VAL A 200 2.78 6.07 -10.67
CA VAL A 200 2.69 5.54 -9.30
C VAL A 200 3.25 6.60 -8.36
N ALA A 201 2.39 7.19 -7.54
CA ALA A 201 2.70 8.33 -6.68
C ALA A 201 2.48 8.01 -5.20
N ALA A 202 3.00 8.83 -4.30
CA ALA A 202 2.84 8.70 -2.86
C ALA A 202 1.80 9.70 -2.31
N HIS A 203 1.12 9.38 -1.20
CA HIS A 203 0.08 10.28 -0.65
C HIS A 203 0.58 11.72 -0.37
N ARG A 204 1.80 11.90 0.12
CA ARG A 204 2.43 13.22 0.36
C ARG A 204 2.66 14.07 -0.91
N ASP A 205 2.58 13.47 -2.09
CA ASP A 205 2.60 14.21 -3.36
C ASP A 205 1.25 14.91 -3.62
N MET A 206 0.17 14.40 -3.02
CA MET A 206 -1.21 14.90 -3.17
C MET A 206 -1.66 15.79 -2.01
N SER A 207 -1.14 15.55 -0.80
CA SER A 207 -1.49 16.29 0.42
C SER A 207 -0.26 16.62 1.29
N ARG A 208 -0.40 17.59 2.20
CA ARG A 208 0.51 17.79 3.33
C ARG A 208 0.17 16.72 4.37
N THR A 209 0.97 15.65 4.39
CA THR A 209 0.82 14.46 5.24
C THR A 209 2.15 13.71 5.30
N ASP A 210 2.41 12.99 6.39
CA ASP A 210 3.57 12.10 6.50
C ASP A 210 3.39 10.85 5.63
N CYS A 211 2.16 10.45 5.30
CA CYS A 211 1.86 9.24 4.52
C CYS A 211 2.58 9.26 3.15
N PRO A 212 3.27 8.19 2.72
CA PRO A 212 3.26 6.83 3.27
C PRO A 212 4.41 6.54 4.26
N GLY A 213 4.99 7.57 4.88
CA GLY A 213 6.11 7.50 5.82
C GLY A 213 7.47 7.61 5.14
N ASP A 214 8.47 8.16 5.84
CA ASP A 214 9.77 8.52 5.26
C ASP A 214 10.61 7.33 4.79
N ALA A 215 10.50 6.18 5.45
CA ALA A 215 11.18 4.96 5.01
C ALA A 215 10.56 4.35 3.73
N LEU A 216 9.26 4.55 3.48
CA LEU A 216 8.56 4.02 2.29
C LEU A 216 8.52 5.02 1.14
N TYR A 217 8.39 6.32 1.40
CA TYR A 217 8.28 7.36 0.37
C TYR A 217 9.31 7.26 -0.77
N PRO A 218 10.65 7.19 -0.51
CA PRO A 218 11.63 7.06 -1.58
C PRO A 218 11.54 5.72 -2.32
N LEU A 219 11.00 4.66 -1.69
CA LEU A 219 10.83 3.34 -2.29
C LEU A 219 9.69 3.28 -3.30
N VAL A 220 8.71 4.20 -3.22
CA VAL A 220 7.64 4.32 -4.23
C VAL A 220 8.24 4.58 -5.62
N ARG A 221 9.10 5.60 -5.73
CA ARG A 221 9.75 5.98 -7.00
C ARG A 221 10.95 5.09 -7.35
N SER A 222 11.75 4.67 -6.37
CA SER A 222 12.98 3.89 -6.63
C SER A 222 12.78 2.39 -6.79
N GLN A 223 11.72 1.80 -6.20
CA GLN A 223 11.49 0.35 -6.24
C GLN A 223 10.12 -0.03 -6.81
N LEU A 224 9.01 0.51 -6.29
CA LEU A 224 7.67 0.08 -6.68
C LEU A 224 7.37 0.43 -8.14
N LEU A 225 7.61 1.67 -8.57
CA LEU A 225 7.39 2.11 -9.96
C LEU A 225 8.24 1.33 -10.98
N PRO A 226 9.58 1.21 -10.85
CA PRO A 226 10.40 0.39 -11.76
C PRO A 226 10.08 -1.10 -11.68
N GLY A 227 9.72 -1.60 -10.50
CA GLY A 227 9.29 -2.99 -10.31
C GLY A 227 8.02 -3.30 -11.07
N ALA A 228 6.99 -2.47 -10.90
CA ALA A 228 5.71 -2.61 -11.57
C ALA A 228 5.86 -2.49 -13.09
N ARG A 229 6.70 -1.55 -13.58
CA ARG A 229 7.05 -1.42 -14.99
C ARG A 229 7.65 -2.71 -15.57
N ARG A 230 8.61 -3.34 -14.87
CA ARG A 230 9.24 -4.58 -15.35
C ARG A 230 8.24 -5.73 -15.44
N LEU A 231 7.40 -5.91 -14.41
CA LEU A 231 6.36 -6.95 -14.42
C LEU A 231 5.32 -6.70 -15.52
N ALA A 232 4.89 -5.45 -15.72
CA ALA A 232 3.98 -5.05 -16.79
C ALA A 232 4.55 -5.26 -18.21
N ALA A 233 5.87 -5.16 -18.36
CA ALA A 233 6.58 -5.50 -19.60
C ALA A 233 6.79 -7.02 -19.81
N GLY A 234 6.26 -7.88 -18.92
CA GLY A 234 6.45 -9.33 -18.99
C GLY A 234 7.84 -9.81 -18.57
N ALA A 235 8.70 -8.94 -18.04
CA ALA A 235 9.98 -9.37 -17.48
C ALA A 235 9.71 -10.12 -16.17
N PRO A 236 10.31 -11.32 -15.96
CA PRO A 236 10.11 -12.06 -14.73
C PRO A 236 10.53 -11.22 -13.52
N ALA A 237 9.80 -11.37 -12.41
CA ALA A 237 10.26 -10.87 -11.12
C ALA A 237 11.67 -11.41 -10.89
N ARG A 238 12.65 -10.52 -10.65
CA ARG A 238 14.01 -10.97 -10.30
C ARG A 238 13.86 -11.92 -9.12
N PRO A 239 14.30 -13.21 -9.22
CA PRO A 239 14.19 -14.13 -8.11
C PRO A 239 14.88 -13.49 -6.91
N THR A 240 14.21 -13.55 -5.76
CA THR A 240 14.72 -13.03 -4.49
C THR A 240 15.84 -13.95 -4.01
N GLY A 241 16.99 -13.86 -4.67
CA GLY A 241 18.20 -14.60 -4.32
C GLY A 241 18.52 -14.42 -2.85
N ALA A 242 18.92 -15.52 -2.23
CA ALA A 242 19.50 -15.53 -0.90
C ALA A 242 20.75 -14.65 -0.86
N SER A 243 21.15 -14.23 0.35
CA SER A 243 22.49 -13.65 0.53
C SER A 243 23.51 -14.74 0.27
N THR A 244 24.18 -14.67 -0.89
CA THR A 244 25.53 -15.22 -1.00
C THR A 244 26.47 -14.13 -0.52
N ASP A 245 26.88 -14.20 0.74
CA ASP A 245 28.04 -13.47 1.23
C ASP A 245 29.28 -13.97 0.46
N ALA A 246 29.62 -13.26 -0.60
CA ALA A 246 30.88 -13.43 -1.30
C ALA A 246 31.97 -12.76 -0.46
N ALA A 247 32.48 -13.49 0.53
CA ALA A 247 33.65 -13.08 1.28
C ALA A 247 34.87 -13.02 0.36
N THR A 248 35.33 -11.82 0.04
CA THR A 248 36.65 -11.60 -0.58
C THR A 248 37.74 -12.02 0.42
N PRO A 249 38.73 -12.83 0.02
CA PRO A 249 39.76 -13.29 0.94
C PRO A 249 40.77 -12.17 1.25
N THR A 250 40.82 -11.73 2.51
CA THR A 250 41.93 -10.92 3.03
C THR A 250 43.07 -11.84 3.48
N ALA A 251 44.30 -11.43 3.16
CA ALA A 251 45.50 -12.24 3.28
C ALA A 251 45.83 -12.70 4.71
N ALA A 252 46.55 -13.82 4.79
CA ALA A 252 46.99 -14.43 6.04
C ALA A 252 48.00 -13.57 6.80
N ALA A 253 47.84 -13.52 8.13
CA ALA A 253 48.87 -13.13 9.08
C ALA A 253 49.06 -14.26 10.10
N THR A 254 50.30 -14.70 10.27
CA THR A 254 50.67 -15.91 11.04
C THR A 254 50.44 -15.73 12.54
N ALA A 255 49.69 -16.64 13.17
CA ALA A 255 49.57 -16.72 14.61
C ALA A 255 50.56 -17.77 15.18
N THR A 256 51.49 -17.32 16.00
CA THR A 256 52.44 -18.19 16.73
C THR A 256 51.78 -18.79 17.97
N ALA A 257 52.28 -19.96 18.39
CA ALA A 257 51.67 -20.86 19.38
C ALA A 257 51.31 -20.23 20.74
N ALA A 258 50.25 -20.78 21.35
CA ALA A 258 49.89 -20.56 22.74
C ALA A 258 50.50 -21.65 23.64
N THR A 259 51.07 -21.24 24.78
CA THR A 259 51.26 -22.10 25.96
C THR A 259 51.17 -21.26 27.23
N ALA A 260 50.20 -21.53 28.10
CA ALA A 260 50.21 -21.07 29.49
C ALA A 260 49.42 -22.05 30.37
N THR A 261 49.98 -22.39 31.53
CA THR A 261 49.59 -23.51 32.38
C THR A 261 48.46 -23.14 33.36
N ALA A 262 47.69 -24.14 33.80
CA ALA A 262 46.64 -23.99 34.81
C ALA A 262 47.21 -23.81 36.25
N THR A 263 46.36 -23.37 37.19
CA THR A 263 46.07 -24.05 38.48
C THR A 263 44.96 -23.30 39.25
N SER A 264 44.14 -24.02 40.00
CA SER A 264 43.04 -23.49 40.83
C SER A 264 43.42 -23.34 42.31
N THR A 265 42.64 -22.54 43.05
CA THR A 265 42.46 -22.72 44.51
C THR A 265 41.00 -22.41 44.87
N ALA A 266 40.48 -23.05 45.93
CA ALA A 266 39.05 -23.15 46.22
C ALA A 266 38.58 -22.43 47.50
N ALA A 267 37.27 -22.13 47.51
CA ALA A 267 36.31 -22.21 48.63
C ALA A 267 36.48 -21.39 49.93
N ALA A 268 35.36 -20.76 50.36
CA ALA A 268 34.88 -20.70 51.75
C ALA A 268 33.39 -20.25 51.81
N THR A 269 32.70 -20.49 52.94
CA THR A 269 31.23 -20.46 53.09
C THR A 269 30.79 -19.72 54.37
N ALA A 270 29.70 -18.92 54.32
CA ALA A 270 28.74 -18.60 55.42
C ALA A 270 27.61 -17.70 54.85
N THR A 271 26.29 -17.93 54.97
CA THR A 271 25.38 -18.22 56.11
C THR A 271 24.95 -16.97 56.89
N GLY A 272 23.65 -16.61 56.84
CA GLY A 272 22.99 -15.56 57.64
C GLY A 272 21.52 -15.38 57.22
N SER A 273 20.58 -15.25 58.17
CA SER A 273 19.13 -15.45 57.91
C SER A 273 18.21 -14.41 58.58
N ALA A 274 17.06 -14.18 57.93
CA ALA A 274 15.75 -13.67 58.42
C ALA A 274 15.63 -12.35 59.23
N THR A 275 14.59 -11.54 58.90
CA THR A 275 13.42 -11.21 59.77
C THR A 275 12.49 -10.15 59.12
N THR A 276 11.17 -10.26 59.37
CA THR A 276 10.07 -9.31 59.03
C THR A 276 8.93 -9.45 60.06
N PRO A 277 7.88 -8.57 60.09
CA PRO A 277 7.67 -7.29 59.40
C PRO A 277 7.67 -6.10 60.41
N PRO A 278 6.59 -5.46 60.95
CA PRO A 278 5.14 -5.50 60.72
C PRO A 278 4.60 -4.35 59.80
N VAL A 279 3.72 -3.45 60.30
CA VAL A 279 2.86 -2.53 59.52
C VAL A 279 2.64 -1.16 60.18
N THR A 280 2.41 -0.10 59.40
CA THR A 280 1.30 0.87 59.59
C THR A 280 1.05 1.71 58.33
N ALA A 281 -0.18 2.18 58.12
CA ALA A 281 -0.61 2.97 56.96
C ALA A 281 -0.71 4.47 57.29
N THR A 282 -0.64 5.35 56.28
CA THR A 282 -1.38 6.65 56.18
C THR A 282 -1.22 7.21 54.75
N SER A 283 -2.23 7.91 54.23
CA SER A 283 -2.20 8.72 53.01
C SER A 283 -2.87 10.08 53.29
N PRO A 284 -2.91 11.01 52.33
CA PRO A 284 -1.85 11.92 51.88
C PRO A 284 -2.17 13.37 52.29
N PRO A 285 -1.43 14.38 51.77
CA PRO A 285 -2.02 15.71 51.56
C PRO A 285 -1.99 16.15 50.09
N ALA A 286 -2.97 16.98 49.72
CA ALA A 286 -3.11 17.59 48.39
C ALA A 286 -2.65 19.06 48.39
N SER A 287 -2.19 19.56 47.23
CA SER A 287 -2.10 20.97 46.77
C SER A 287 -1.08 21.04 45.61
N ALA A 288 -1.15 21.94 44.62
CA ALA A 288 -2.09 23.04 44.36
C ALA A 288 -2.39 23.16 42.85
N ALA A 289 -3.45 23.88 42.50
CA ALA A 289 -3.73 24.32 41.13
C ALA A 289 -3.04 25.66 40.83
N THR A 290 -2.74 25.91 39.56
CA THR A 290 -2.46 27.27 39.05
C THR A 290 -3.36 27.58 37.86
N THR A 291 -4.14 28.65 37.99
CA THR A 291 -5.12 29.11 37.01
C THR A 291 -4.47 29.96 35.91
N ALA A 292 -4.99 29.87 34.68
CA ALA A 292 -4.91 30.96 33.71
C ALA A 292 -6.20 30.99 32.85
N THR A 293 -6.93 32.11 32.95
CA THR A 293 -8.23 32.36 32.27
C THR A 293 -8.06 33.50 31.28
N SER A 294 -8.67 33.43 30.09
CA SER A 294 -9.06 34.56 29.19
C SER A 294 -9.23 34.06 27.75
N LEU A 295 -10.23 34.46 26.94
CA LEU A 295 -11.53 35.12 27.17
C LEU A 295 -12.44 34.72 25.98
N ALA A 296 -13.77 34.85 26.13
CA ALA A 296 -14.71 34.73 25.01
C ALA A 296 -15.30 36.10 24.63
N ALA A 297 -15.63 36.31 23.36
CA ALA A 297 -16.46 37.41 22.87
C ALA A 297 -17.30 36.93 21.67
N ALA A 298 -18.49 37.49 21.48
CA ALA A 298 -19.54 36.88 20.67
C ALA A 298 -20.09 37.77 19.53
N ALA A 299 -20.61 37.07 18.51
CA ALA A 299 -21.73 37.43 17.62
C ALA A 299 -21.69 38.71 16.75
N ALA A 300 -21.76 38.50 15.42
CA ALA A 300 -22.67 39.21 14.52
C ALA A 300 -22.89 38.40 13.22
N GLU A 301 -24.13 38.33 12.74
CA GLU A 301 -24.56 37.83 11.40
C GLU A 301 -24.81 39.04 10.47
N PRO A 302 -24.71 38.91 9.12
CA PRO A 302 -25.93 38.56 8.39
C PRO A 302 -25.79 37.80 7.04
N THR A 303 -26.71 36.87 6.82
CA THR A 303 -27.48 36.59 5.56
C THR A 303 -26.78 36.19 4.24
N SER A 304 -27.13 34.96 3.81
CA SER A 304 -27.58 34.58 2.45
C SER A 304 -26.66 34.75 1.22
N ALA A 305 -25.97 33.66 0.86
CA ALA A 305 -25.85 33.22 -0.53
C ALA A 305 -25.77 31.67 -0.59
N ALA A 306 -26.45 31.04 -1.55
CA ALA A 306 -26.50 29.58 -1.65
C ALA A 306 -25.13 28.99 -2.05
N ALA A 307 -24.56 28.13 -1.19
CA ALA A 307 -23.27 27.49 -1.41
C ALA A 307 -23.36 25.96 -1.31
N THR A 308 -23.02 25.27 -2.41
CA THR A 308 -22.91 23.81 -2.46
C THR A 308 -21.87 23.31 -1.46
N THR A 309 -22.28 22.39 -0.57
CA THR A 309 -21.43 21.83 0.50
C THR A 309 -20.13 21.25 -0.06
N PRO A 310 -18.95 21.76 0.35
CA PRO A 310 -17.68 21.12 0.03
C PRO A 310 -17.51 19.84 0.86
N ALA A 311 -16.85 18.83 0.28
CA ALA A 311 -16.45 17.63 1.03
C ALA A 311 -15.47 18.01 2.16
N PRO A 312 -15.48 17.31 3.31
CA PRO A 312 -14.63 17.65 4.46
C PRO A 312 -13.14 17.62 4.07
N SER A 313 -12.42 18.65 4.49
CA SER A 313 -10.98 18.77 4.27
C SER A 313 -10.20 17.86 5.23
N GLU A 314 -9.18 17.18 4.70
CA GLU A 314 -8.20 16.39 5.47
C GLU A 314 -7.25 17.31 6.27
N SER A 315 -7.80 17.98 7.29
CA SER A 315 -7.10 18.83 8.25
C SER A 315 -7.33 18.28 9.65
N GLY A 316 -6.55 17.26 10.02
CA GLY A 316 -6.71 16.56 11.30
C GLY A 316 -5.71 15.43 11.46
N PHE A 317 -4.43 15.78 11.63
CA PHE A 317 -3.45 14.91 12.28
C PHE A 317 -2.47 15.76 13.09
N THR A 318 -2.85 16.06 14.32
CA THR A 318 -1.93 16.52 15.36
C THR A 318 -1.47 15.29 16.15
N THR A 319 -0.23 15.25 16.59
CA THR A 319 0.42 14.08 17.21
C THR A 319 -0.14 13.74 18.61
N GLN A 320 -1.33 13.17 18.67
CA GLN A 320 -1.88 12.42 19.81
C GLN A 320 -3.20 11.79 19.36
N ASP A 321 -3.17 10.49 19.02
CA ASP A 321 -4.28 9.54 19.17
C ASP A 321 -3.84 8.18 18.61
N ALA A 322 -3.24 7.36 19.48
CA ALA A 322 -3.04 5.95 19.19
C ALA A 322 -4.39 5.24 19.35
N LEU A 323 -4.86 4.58 18.28
CA LEU A 323 -6.09 3.78 18.32
C LEU A 323 -6.08 2.81 19.53
N PRO A 324 -7.11 2.79 20.38
CA PRO A 324 -7.12 1.95 21.58
C PRO A 324 -7.08 0.46 21.19
N ILE A 325 -6.17 -0.27 21.82
CA ILE A 325 -6.04 -1.72 21.63
C ILE A 325 -7.16 -2.41 22.40
N LEU A 326 -8.26 -2.73 21.71
CA LEU A 326 -9.28 -3.65 22.20
C LEU A 326 -8.72 -5.09 22.19
N GLY A 327 -8.01 -5.44 23.26
CA GLY A 327 -7.56 -6.79 23.54
C GLY A 327 -8.76 -7.68 23.88
N VAL A 328 -9.09 -8.62 23.00
CA VAL A 328 -10.08 -9.66 23.29
C VAL A 328 -9.40 -10.76 24.10
N ALA A 329 -9.59 -10.73 25.42
CA ALA A 329 -9.26 -11.86 26.28
C ALA A 329 -10.22 -13.02 25.97
N GLY A 330 -9.66 -14.19 25.66
CA GLY A 330 -10.47 -15.40 25.45
C GLY A 330 -10.94 -15.98 26.78
N VAL A 331 -12.22 -16.33 26.85
CA VAL A 331 -12.74 -17.26 27.87
C VAL A 331 -13.31 -18.46 27.12
N ALA A 332 -12.76 -19.63 27.41
CA ALA A 332 -13.29 -20.91 26.96
C ALA A 332 -13.78 -21.70 28.18
N GLY A 333 -14.91 -22.40 28.04
CA GLY A 333 -15.38 -23.39 29.00
C GLY A 333 -16.88 -23.36 29.28
N GLY A 334 -17.51 -24.53 29.19
CA GLY A 334 -18.84 -24.78 29.79
C GLY A 334 -19.97 -25.05 28.81
N ALA A 335 -20.05 -26.27 28.28
CA ALA A 335 -21.30 -26.82 27.74
C ALA A 335 -22.02 -27.62 28.83
N ALA A 336 -23.31 -27.36 29.07
CA ALA A 336 -24.16 -28.22 29.87
C ALA A 336 -25.62 -28.17 29.39
N LEU A 337 -26.22 -29.35 29.41
CA LEU A 337 -27.43 -29.82 28.74
C LEU A 337 -28.77 -29.35 29.37
N ALA A 338 -29.85 -29.61 28.62
CA ALA A 338 -31.15 -30.15 29.06
C ALA A 338 -32.39 -29.23 29.06
N ALA A 339 -33.53 -29.84 28.73
CA ALA A 339 -34.80 -29.19 28.40
C ALA A 339 -35.97 -29.71 29.26
N HIS A 340 -36.87 -28.81 29.68
CA HIS A 340 -38.27 -29.00 30.09
C HIS A 340 -38.83 -27.58 30.42
N LEU A 341 -40.11 -27.20 30.22
CA LEU A 341 -41.37 -27.92 29.95
C LEU A 341 -42.36 -27.06 29.11
N LEU A 342 -43.38 -27.70 28.52
CA LEU A 342 -44.55 -27.08 27.89
C LEU A 342 -45.72 -26.83 28.89
N ARG A 343 -46.74 -26.08 28.42
CA ARG A 343 -48.15 -25.95 28.92
C ARG A 343 -48.36 -24.99 30.10
N ARG A 344 -49.50 -24.29 30.27
CA ARG A 344 -50.71 -23.97 29.45
C ARG A 344 -50.83 -22.41 29.46
N SER A 345 -51.73 -21.70 28.75
CA SER A 345 -52.98 -22.05 28.03
C SER A 345 -53.19 -21.08 26.88
#